data_AF-A0A948RYQ3-F1
#
_entry.id   AF-A0A948RYQ3-F1
#
_cell.length_a   1.000
_cell.length_b   1.000
_cell.length_c   1.000
_cell.angle_alpha   90.00
_cell.angle_beta   90.00
_cell.angle_gamma   90.00
#
_symmetry.space_group_name_H-M   'P 1'
#
loop_
_entity.id
_entity.type
_entity.pdbx_description
1 polymer ?
#
loop_
_entity_poly.entity_id
_entity_poly.type
_entity_poly.pdbx_seq_one_letter_code
_entity_poly.pdbx_strand_id
1 'polypeptide(L)'
;MMKIILVILMFYACNYCLAFPQQHLQQLQQTDQRIQQQSKQIASLLNQYRLSPNGKRDWLLSRSVWVHEFDVLDSLRLGINSVKLYLSTPANNQQSLYALVAHHNLYIAARMCTESASEINQYRHGLQSIPLKEALQKQFEQAKQGCHELHQVGAELYMRGQLKSSQSSIL
;
A
#
# COMPACT_ATOMS: atom_id res chain seq x y z
N MET A 1 -1.05 -2.22 45.14
CA MET A 1 -0.88 -3.16 44.01
C MET A 1 -1.71 -2.81 42.76
N MET A 2 -2.96 -2.33 42.86
CA MET A 2 -3.78 -1.93 41.68
C MET A 2 -3.18 -0.83 40.78
N LYS A 3 -2.47 0.16 41.35
CA LYS A 3 -1.89 1.27 40.56
C LYS A 3 -0.74 0.86 39.63
N ILE A 4 0.03 -0.18 40.00
CA ILE A 4 1.18 -0.66 39.20
C ILE A 4 0.68 -1.43 37.97
N ILE A 5 -0.38 -2.23 38.13
CA ILE A 5 -1.01 -2.97 37.03
C ILE A 5 -1.60 -1.99 35.99
N LEU A 6 -2.21 -0.88 36.44
CA LEU A 6 -2.75 0.15 35.56
C LEU A 6 -1.66 0.87 34.74
N VAL A 7 -0.52 1.18 35.36
CA VAL A 7 0.63 1.82 34.69
C VAL A 7 1.25 0.87 33.66
N ILE A 8 1.40 -0.42 33.98
CA ILE A 8 1.92 -1.42 33.03
C ILE A 8 0.96 -1.59 31.84
N LEU A 9 -0.36 -1.64 32.08
CA LEU A 9 -1.35 -1.72 31.00
C LEU A 9 -1.34 -0.47 30.10
N MET A 10 -1.17 0.73 30.65
CA MET A 10 -1.02 1.95 29.83
C MET A 10 0.28 1.94 29.01
N PHE A 11 1.39 1.43 29.57
CA PHE A 11 2.66 1.28 28.83
C PHE A 11 2.56 0.25 27.70
N TYR A 12 1.91 -0.90 27.93
CA TYR A 12 1.67 -1.91 26.89
C TYR A 12 0.71 -1.42 25.81
N ALA A 13 -0.36 -0.70 26.19
CA ALA A 13 -1.26 -0.05 25.24
C ALA A 13 -0.52 0.99 24.40
N CYS A 14 0.34 1.83 24.99
CA CYS A 14 1.09 2.85 24.27
C CYS A 14 2.14 2.26 23.31
N ASN A 15 2.83 1.19 23.71
CA ASN A 15 3.76 0.47 22.82
C ASN A 15 3.04 -0.21 21.64
N TYR A 16 1.89 -0.85 21.87
CA TYR A 16 1.05 -1.37 20.77
C TYR A 16 0.44 -0.24 19.91
N CYS A 17 0.21 0.94 20.49
CA CYS A 17 -0.33 2.09 19.76
C CYS A 17 0.63 2.62 18.68
N LEU A 18 1.94 2.42 18.79
CA LEU A 18 2.90 2.88 17.78
C LEU A 18 3.53 1.73 16.99
N ALA A 19 3.71 0.56 17.59
CA ALA A 19 4.37 -0.58 16.95
C ALA A 19 3.66 -1.09 15.69
N PHE A 20 2.33 -1.20 15.70
CA PHE A 20 1.55 -1.70 14.57
C PHE A 20 1.66 -0.80 13.32
N PRO A 21 1.30 0.50 13.37
CA PRO A 21 1.43 1.38 12.20
C PRO A 21 2.89 1.53 11.74
N GLN A 22 3.87 1.43 12.64
CA GLN A 22 5.29 1.49 12.28
C GLN A 22 5.79 0.23 11.56
N GLN A 23 5.35 -0.96 11.98
CA GLN A 23 5.64 -2.21 11.28
C GLN A 23 5.06 -2.19 9.86
N HIS A 24 3.81 -1.77 9.71
CA HIS A 24 3.21 -1.70 8.39
C HIS A 24 3.78 -0.59 7.50
N LEU A 25 4.23 0.53 8.09
CA LEU A 25 4.98 1.53 7.35
C LEU A 25 6.25 0.92 6.72
N GLN A 26 6.98 0.10 7.47
CA GLN A 26 8.16 -0.59 6.94
C GLN A 26 7.78 -1.58 5.83
N GLN A 27 6.70 -2.34 5.98
CA GLN A 27 6.22 -3.28 4.96
C GLN A 27 5.84 -2.55 3.66
N LEU A 28 5.02 -1.49 3.76
CA LEU A 28 4.62 -0.68 2.61
C LEU A 28 5.83 -0.07 1.89
N GLN A 29 6.84 0.40 2.63
CA GLN A 29 8.08 0.92 2.05
C GLN A 29 8.90 -0.16 1.33
N GLN A 30 8.98 -1.36 1.89
CA GLN A 30 9.63 -2.49 1.22
C GLN A 30 8.88 -2.89 -0.05
N THR A 31 7.55 -2.88 -0.02
CA THR A 31 6.71 -3.22 -1.18
C THR A 31 6.86 -2.18 -2.30
N ASP A 32 6.86 -0.88 -1.99
CA ASP A 32 7.16 0.19 -2.96
C ASP A 32 8.54 -0.03 -3.64
N GLN A 33 9.58 -0.34 -2.86
CA GLN A 33 10.90 -0.61 -3.41
C GLN A 33 10.95 -1.85 -4.32
N ARG A 34 10.27 -2.94 -3.94
CA ARG A 34 10.21 -4.17 -4.74
C ARG A 34 9.51 -3.93 -6.07
N ILE A 35 8.38 -3.23 -6.06
CA ILE A 35 7.65 -2.90 -7.29
C ILE A 35 8.53 -2.04 -8.19
N GLN A 36 9.18 -0.99 -7.66
CA GLN A 36 10.10 -0.15 -8.43
C GLN A 36 11.27 -0.93 -9.06
N GLN A 37 11.81 -1.93 -8.37
CA GLN A 37 12.85 -2.80 -8.94
C GLN A 37 12.30 -3.66 -10.08
N GLN A 38 11.10 -4.23 -9.89
CA GLN A 38 10.42 -5.03 -10.90
C GLN A 38 10.05 -4.20 -12.14
N SER A 39 9.64 -2.93 -11.95
CA SER A 39 9.40 -1.94 -13.02
C SER A 39 10.59 -1.84 -13.97
N LYS A 40 11.79 -1.70 -13.40
CA LYS A 40 13.05 -1.55 -14.15
C LYS A 40 13.36 -2.81 -14.97
N GLN A 41 13.09 -3.99 -14.41
CA GLN A 41 13.27 -5.26 -15.12
C GLN A 41 12.31 -5.38 -16.30
N ILE A 42 11.02 -5.07 -16.09
CA ILE A 42 10.02 -5.09 -17.15
C ILE A 42 10.36 -4.09 -18.25
N ALA A 43 10.74 -2.86 -17.90
CA ALA A 43 11.17 -1.85 -18.87
C ALA A 43 12.37 -2.31 -19.70
N SER A 44 13.34 -2.99 -19.08
CA SER A 44 14.50 -3.57 -19.77
C SER A 44 14.06 -4.66 -20.76
N LEU A 45 13.20 -5.60 -20.35
CA LEU A 45 12.65 -6.64 -21.21
C LEU A 45 11.89 -6.02 -22.40
N LEU A 46 11.07 -5.00 -22.16
CA LEU A 46 10.32 -4.32 -23.22
C LEU A 46 11.21 -3.66 -24.27
N ASN A 47 12.31 -3.05 -23.84
CA ASN A 47 13.29 -2.49 -24.75
C ASN A 47 13.94 -3.57 -25.63
N GLN A 48 14.17 -4.77 -25.10
CA GLN A 48 14.70 -5.91 -25.87
C GLN A 48 13.68 -6.43 -26.90
N TYR A 49 12.39 -6.46 -26.56
CA TYR A 49 11.34 -6.99 -27.44
C TYR A 49 10.80 -5.98 -28.47
N ARG A 50 11.09 -4.69 -28.31
CA ARG A 50 10.55 -3.57 -29.13
C ARG A 50 10.64 -3.79 -30.64
N LEU A 51 11.66 -4.50 -31.13
CA LEU A 51 11.93 -4.70 -32.56
C LEU A 51 11.53 -6.09 -33.09
N SER A 52 10.97 -6.96 -32.24
CA SER A 52 10.55 -8.30 -32.66
C SER A 52 9.16 -8.28 -33.33
N PRO A 53 8.85 -9.23 -34.23
CA PRO A 53 7.53 -9.33 -34.88
C PRO A 53 6.36 -9.46 -33.88
N ASN A 54 6.56 -10.22 -32.80
CA ASN A 54 5.61 -10.34 -31.68
C ASN A 54 5.68 -9.13 -30.73
N GLY A 55 6.76 -8.37 -30.82
CA GLY A 55 7.09 -7.22 -29.99
C GLY A 55 6.15 -6.05 -30.14
N LYS A 56 5.52 -5.83 -31.32
CA LYS A 56 4.61 -4.70 -31.51
C LYS A 56 3.33 -4.82 -30.65
N ARG A 57 2.76 -6.03 -30.56
CA ARG A 57 1.56 -6.29 -29.73
C ARG A 57 1.91 -6.24 -28.25
N ASP A 58 2.97 -6.95 -27.86
CA ASP A 58 3.42 -6.97 -26.46
C ASP A 58 3.81 -5.57 -26.00
N TRP A 59 4.45 -4.75 -26.85
CA TRP A 59 4.77 -3.36 -26.54
C TRP A 59 3.53 -2.49 -26.29
N LEU A 60 2.46 -2.63 -27.08
CA LEU A 60 1.21 -1.89 -26.87
C LEU A 60 0.51 -2.30 -25.56
N LEU A 61 0.45 -3.61 -25.28
CA LEU A 61 -0.13 -4.12 -24.04
C LEU A 61 0.68 -3.68 -22.82
N SER A 62 2.00 -3.71 -22.92
CA SER A 62 2.86 -3.30 -21.81
C SER A 62 2.91 -1.80 -21.57
N ARG A 63 2.65 -0.96 -22.57
CA ARG A 63 2.40 0.46 -22.34
C ARG A 63 1.15 0.69 -21.48
N SER A 64 0.11 -0.13 -21.66
CA SER A 64 -1.11 -0.07 -20.83
C SER A 64 -0.82 -0.52 -19.40
N VAL A 65 -0.01 -1.57 -19.24
CA VAL A 65 0.48 -2.02 -17.92
C VAL A 65 1.24 -0.92 -17.18
N TRP A 66 2.09 -0.14 -17.86
CA TRP A 66 2.84 0.95 -17.21
C TRP A 66 1.94 2.00 -16.56
N VAL A 67 0.81 2.36 -17.17
CA VAL A 67 -0.12 3.33 -16.58
C VAL A 67 -0.64 2.80 -15.24
N HIS A 68 -1.14 1.57 -15.22
CA HIS A 68 -1.65 0.95 -13.99
C HIS A 68 -0.56 0.70 -12.95
N GLU A 69 0.67 0.44 -13.38
CA GLU A 69 1.81 0.35 -12.48
C GLU A 69 2.11 1.69 -11.78
N PHE A 70 2.04 2.81 -12.50
CA PHE A 70 2.15 4.13 -11.88
C PHE A 70 1.03 4.36 -10.86
N ASP A 71 -0.21 3.99 -11.19
CA ASP A 71 -1.35 4.12 -10.28
C ASP A 71 -1.17 3.28 -8.99
N VAL A 72 -0.61 2.06 -9.10
CA VAL A 72 -0.24 1.24 -7.93
C VAL A 72 0.82 1.93 -7.07
N LEU A 73 1.90 2.42 -7.68
CA LEU A 73 3.00 3.09 -6.96
C LEU A 73 2.54 4.37 -6.28
N ASP A 74 1.74 5.19 -6.95
CA ASP A 74 1.21 6.43 -6.39
C ASP A 74 0.25 6.15 -5.24
N SER A 75 -0.58 5.11 -5.37
CA SER A 75 -1.44 4.63 -4.28
C SER A 75 -0.63 4.19 -3.06
N LEU A 76 0.44 3.41 -3.25
CA LEU A 76 1.33 2.99 -2.16
C LEU A 76 2.00 4.19 -1.48
N ARG A 77 2.49 5.15 -2.26
CA ARG A 77 3.14 6.36 -1.73
C ARG A 77 2.17 7.25 -0.97
N LEU A 78 0.94 7.41 -1.47
CA LEU A 78 -0.13 8.11 -0.76
C LEU A 78 -0.42 7.44 0.59
N GLY A 79 -0.48 6.10 0.61
CA GLY A 79 -0.66 5.34 1.84
C GLY A 79 0.49 5.51 2.83
N ILE A 80 1.74 5.36 2.38
CA ILE A 80 2.96 5.59 3.18
C ILE A 80 2.93 6.99 3.81
N ASN A 81 2.61 8.02 3.02
CA ASN A 81 2.57 9.40 3.50
C ASN A 81 1.44 9.62 4.50
N SER A 82 0.28 8.99 4.29
CA SER A 82 -0.85 9.04 5.23
C SER A 82 -0.51 8.41 6.58
N VAL A 83 0.19 7.27 6.57
CA VAL A 83 0.65 6.60 7.81
C VAL A 83 1.71 7.45 8.52
N LYS A 84 2.69 8.00 7.79
CA LYS A 84 3.70 8.90 8.36
C LYS A 84 3.08 10.13 9.01
N LEU A 85 2.10 10.74 8.35
CA LEU A 85 1.39 11.91 8.87
C LEU A 85 0.71 11.57 10.20
N TYR A 86 -0.03 10.46 10.25
CA TYR A 86 -0.65 9.97 11.49
C TYR A 86 0.38 9.75 12.61
N LEU A 87 1.50 9.07 12.31
CA LEU A 87 2.56 8.81 13.29
C LEU A 87 3.26 10.08 13.80
N SER A 88 3.34 11.13 12.98
CA SER A 88 3.93 12.41 13.36
C SER A 88 2.98 13.33 14.15
N THR A 89 1.70 12.97 14.24
CA THR A 89 0.69 13.79 14.90
C THR A 89 0.81 13.66 16.43
N PRO A 90 0.88 14.78 17.18
CA PRO A 90 0.91 14.76 18.64
C PRO A 90 -0.30 14.02 19.23
N ALA A 91 -0.10 13.33 20.35
CA ALA A 91 -1.17 12.67 21.08
C ALA A 91 -2.05 13.68 21.83
N ASN A 92 -2.87 14.42 21.09
CA ASN A 92 -3.84 15.37 21.60
C ASN A 92 -5.26 15.02 21.11
N ASN A 93 -6.22 15.86 21.47
CA ASN A 93 -7.63 15.78 21.10
C ASN A 93 -7.90 15.81 19.58
N GLN A 94 -6.94 16.21 18.73
CA GLN A 94 -7.08 16.17 17.27
C GLN A 94 -6.63 14.83 16.65
N GLN A 95 -5.94 13.96 17.40
CA GLN A 95 -5.40 12.71 16.88
C GLN A 95 -6.47 11.78 16.26
N SER A 96 -7.71 11.83 16.78
CA SER A 96 -8.85 11.08 16.22
C SER A 96 -9.25 11.57 14.82
N LEU A 97 -9.22 12.90 14.60
CA LEU A 97 -9.52 13.51 13.30
C LEU A 97 -8.46 13.11 12.27
N TYR A 98 -7.18 13.18 12.65
CA TYR A 98 -6.08 12.75 11.77
C TYR A 98 -6.11 11.26 11.46
N ALA A 99 -6.52 10.41 12.42
CA ALA A 99 -6.74 8.98 12.18
C ALA A 99 -7.84 8.74 11.14
N LEU A 100 -8.96 9.48 11.23
CA LEU A 100 -10.07 9.43 10.27
C LEU A 100 -9.66 9.88 8.87
N VAL A 101 -8.92 10.99 8.75
CA VAL A 101 -8.40 11.48 7.45
C VAL A 101 -7.39 10.50 6.86
N ALA A 102 -6.45 9.99 7.66
CA ALA A 102 -5.49 8.98 7.22
C ALA A 102 -6.18 7.70 6.75
N HIS A 103 -7.21 7.25 7.47
CA HIS A 103 -8.04 6.13 7.07
C HIS A 103 -8.71 6.37 5.70
N HIS A 104 -9.34 7.52 5.50
CA HIS A 104 -10.02 7.82 4.23
C HIS A 104 -9.05 7.80 3.04
N ASN A 105 -7.88 8.42 3.19
CA ASN A 105 -6.84 8.39 2.16
C ASN A 105 -6.34 6.97 1.88
N LEU A 106 -6.17 6.16 2.92
CA LEU A 106 -5.76 4.76 2.79
C LEU A 106 -6.82 3.91 2.12
N TYR A 107 -8.10 4.14 2.40
CA TYR A 107 -9.20 3.45 1.73
C TYR A 107 -9.22 3.74 0.22
N ILE A 108 -9.11 5.03 -0.16
CA ILE A 108 -9.05 5.44 -1.56
C ILE A 108 -7.83 4.82 -2.24
N ALA A 109 -6.65 4.95 -1.63
CA ALA A 109 -5.41 4.38 -2.14
C ALA A 109 -5.50 2.86 -2.34
N ALA A 110 -6.03 2.13 -1.35
CA ALA A 110 -6.15 0.68 -1.42
C ALA A 110 -7.09 0.23 -2.55
N ARG A 111 -8.19 0.96 -2.77
CA ARG A 111 -9.13 0.69 -3.86
C ARG A 111 -8.49 0.94 -5.23
N MET A 112 -7.88 2.10 -5.45
CA MET A 112 -7.20 2.42 -6.71
C MET A 112 -6.07 1.45 -7.01
N CYS A 113 -5.31 1.07 -5.98
CA CYS A 113 -4.26 0.04 -6.07
C CYS A 113 -4.85 -1.29 -6.54
N THR A 114 -5.95 -1.76 -5.93
CA THR A 114 -6.57 -3.04 -6.25
C THR A 114 -7.13 -3.09 -7.67
N GLU A 115 -7.82 -2.02 -8.08
CA GLU A 115 -8.35 -1.88 -9.45
C GLU A 115 -7.19 -1.93 -10.46
N SER A 116 -6.13 -1.15 -10.23
CA SER A 116 -4.96 -1.09 -11.12
C SER A 116 -4.18 -2.41 -11.16
N ALA A 117 -4.01 -3.10 -10.03
CA ALA A 117 -3.37 -4.41 -9.99
C ALA A 117 -4.17 -5.45 -10.79
N SER A 118 -5.50 -5.40 -10.75
CA SER A 118 -6.37 -6.27 -11.54
C SER A 118 -6.15 -6.06 -13.04
N GLU A 119 -6.06 -4.80 -13.48
CA GLU A 119 -5.78 -4.44 -14.87
C GLU A 119 -4.42 -4.99 -15.35
N ILE A 120 -3.36 -4.87 -14.53
CA ILE A 120 -2.03 -5.47 -14.85
C ILE A 120 -2.17 -6.98 -15.14
N ASN A 121 -2.96 -7.71 -14.34
CA ASN A 121 -3.19 -9.14 -14.56
C ASN A 121 -4.00 -9.42 -15.83
N GLN A 122 -4.97 -8.57 -16.19
CA GLN A 122 -5.71 -8.71 -17.45
C GLN A 122 -4.78 -8.58 -18.67
N TYR A 123 -3.93 -7.54 -18.70
CA TYR A 123 -3.00 -7.33 -19.81
C TYR A 123 -1.97 -8.47 -19.95
N ARG A 124 -1.56 -9.07 -18.83
CA ARG A 124 -0.65 -10.24 -18.82
C ARG A 124 -1.19 -11.40 -19.67
N HIS A 125 -2.50 -11.68 -19.62
CA HIS A 125 -3.10 -12.76 -20.40
C HIS A 125 -3.02 -12.51 -21.91
N GLY A 126 -2.99 -11.25 -22.34
CA GLY A 126 -2.90 -10.86 -23.74
C GLY A 126 -1.50 -10.93 -24.36
N LEU A 127 -0.45 -11.08 -23.54
CA LEU A 127 0.94 -11.13 -23.99
C LEU A 127 1.26 -12.41 -24.75
N GLN A 128 2.32 -12.39 -25.54
CA GLN A 128 2.87 -13.58 -26.22
C GLN A 128 4.23 -13.98 -25.64
N SER A 129 5.07 -13.02 -25.26
CA SER A 129 6.38 -13.24 -24.64
C SER A 129 6.27 -13.92 -23.27
N ILE A 130 6.81 -15.14 -23.16
CA ILE A 130 6.86 -15.90 -21.89
C ILE A 130 7.66 -15.14 -20.81
N PRO A 131 8.89 -14.64 -21.09
CA PRO A 131 9.64 -13.91 -20.07
C PRO A 131 8.92 -12.65 -19.56
N LEU A 132 8.20 -11.96 -20.45
CA LEU A 132 7.42 -10.78 -20.08
C LEU A 132 6.19 -11.14 -19.24
N LYS A 133 5.49 -12.24 -19.57
CA LYS A 133 4.39 -12.76 -18.76
C LYS A 133 4.82 -13.09 -17.34
N GLU A 134 5.98 -13.74 -17.18
CA GLU A 134 6.52 -14.11 -15.88
C GLU A 134 6.93 -12.86 -15.07
N ALA A 135 7.56 -11.89 -15.72
CA ALA A 135 7.93 -10.63 -15.09
C ALA A 135 6.69 -9.83 -14.63
N LEU A 136 5.63 -9.77 -15.45
CA LEU A 136 4.36 -9.15 -15.08
C LEU A 136 3.62 -9.92 -13.99
N GLN A 137 3.70 -11.26 -13.97
CA GLN A 137 3.12 -12.06 -12.89
C GLN A 137 3.76 -11.72 -11.55
N LYS A 138 5.09 -11.63 -11.51
CA LYS A 138 5.81 -11.24 -10.27
C LYS A 138 5.40 -9.86 -9.80
N GLN A 139 5.29 -8.91 -10.72
CA GLN A 139 4.82 -7.56 -10.42
C GLN A 139 3.38 -7.55 -9.89
N PHE A 140 2.48 -8.31 -10.53
CA PHE A 140 1.10 -8.42 -10.08
C PHE A 140 1.00 -8.94 -8.64
N GLU A 141 1.74 -10.00 -8.30
CA GLU A 141 1.72 -10.53 -6.92
C GLU A 141 2.28 -9.53 -5.90
N GLN A 142 3.33 -8.78 -6.27
CA GLN A 142 3.87 -7.70 -5.42
C GLN A 142 2.87 -6.55 -5.25
N ALA A 143 2.23 -6.10 -6.33
CA ALA A 143 1.20 -5.07 -6.31
C ALA A 143 0.02 -5.50 -5.44
N LYS A 144 -0.49 -6.72 -5.64
CA LYS A 144 -1.56 -7.32 -4.85
C LYS A 144 -1.22 -7.36 -3.35
N GLN A 145 0.00 -7.77 -3.00
CA GLN A 145 0.47 -7.72 -1.62
C GLN A 145 0.42 -6.29 -1.06
N GLY A 146 0.94 -5.31 -1.81
CA GLY A 146 0.93 -3.91 -1.39
C GLY A 146 -0.48 -3.34 -1.20
N CYS A 147 -1.41 -3.65 -2.11
CA CYS A 147 -2.80 -3.23 -1.98
C CYS A 147 -3.46 -3.86 -0.75
N HIS A 148 -3.14 -5.13 -0.45
CA HIS A 148 -3.62 -5.80 0.76
C HIS A 148 -3.09 -5.15 2.04
N GLU A 149 -1.79 -4.81 2.07
CA GLU A 149 -1.16 -4.10 3.20
C GLU A 149 -1.82 -2.73 3.42
N LEU A 150 -2.13 -1.97 2.36
CA LEU A 150 -2.86 -0.71 2.47
C LEU A 150 -4.25 -0.91 3.10
N HIS A 151 -4.98 -1.94 2.68
CA HIS A 151 -6.29 -2.28 3.25
C HIS A 151 -6.21 -2.60 4.75
N GLN A 152 -5.23 -3.41 5.17
CA GLN A 152 -5.05 -3.77 6.58
C GLN A 152 -4.76 -2.56 7.46
N VAL A 153 -3.85 -1.69 7.01
CA VAL A 153 -3.49 -0.47 7.76
C VAL A 153 -4.65 0.51 7.84
N GLY A 154 -5.37 0.68 6.72
CA GLY A 154 -6.57 1.51 6.69
C GLY A 154 -7.61 1.04 7.70
N ALA A 155 -7.88 -0.27 7.76
CA ALA A 155 -8.85 -0.85 8.70
C ALA A 155 -8.43 -0.66 10.17
N GLU A 156 -7.15 -0.86 10.50
CA GLU A 156 -6.67 -0.64 11.86
C GLU A 156 -6.78 0.84 12.28
N LEU A 157 -6.37 1.77 11.41
CA LEU A 157 -6.43 3.20 11.72
C LEU A 157 -7.87 3.67 11.90
N TYR A 158 -8.82 3.10 11.16
CA TYR A 158 -10.25 3.31 11.39
C TYR A 158 -10.68 2.86 12.79
N MET A 159 -10.37 1.61 13.16
CA MET A 159 -10.72 1.07 14.48
C MET A 159 -10.16 1.92 15.61
N ARG A 160 -8.93 2.42 15.46
CA ARG A 160 -8.28 3.32 16.44
C ARG A 160 -8.91 4.70 16.49
N GLY A 161 -9.27 5.28 15.34
CA GLY A 161 -10.01 6.54 15.27
C GLY A 161 -11.37 6.44 15.96
N GLN A 162 -12.09 5.35 15.74
CA GLN A 162 -13.38 5.06 16.37
C GLN A 162 -13.24 4.95 17.89
N LEU A 163 -12.31 4.12 18.39
CA LEU A 163 -12.11 3.90 19.83
C LEU A 163 -11.78 5.19 20.61
N LYS A 164 -11.00 6.10 20.03
CA LYS A 164 -10.69 7.39 20.68
C LYS A 164 -11.85 8.38 20.63
N SER A 165 -12.63 8.39 19.55
CA SER A 165 -13.82 9.25 19.46
C SER A 165 -14.87 8.89 20.53
N SER A 166 -15.07 7.59 20.80
CA SER A 166 -15.99 7.10 21.84
C SER A 166 -15.52 7.39 23.27
N GLN A 167 -14.21 7.50 23.53
CA GLN A 167 -13.68 7.88 24.83
C GLN A 167 -13.78 9.40 25.09
N SER A 168 -13.81 10.21 24.03
CA SER A 168 -13.92 11.67 24.12
C SER A 168 -15.33 12.14 24.45
N SER A 169 -16.34 11.29 24.26
CA SER A 169 -17.77 11.54 24.53
C SER A 169 -18.24 11.08 25.93
N ILE A 170 -17.33 10.60 26.78
CA ILE A 170 -17.62 10.14 28.16
C ILE A 170 -17.07 11.14 29.21
N LEU A 171 -16.42 12.22 28.77
CA LEU A 171 -16.02 13.37 29.59
C LEU A 171 -16.88 14.58 29.24
#